data_AF-A0A4T0VX89-F1
#
_entry.id   AF-A0A4T0VX89-F1
#
_cell.length_a   1.000
_cell.length_b   1.000
_cell.length_c   1.000
_cell.angle_alpha   90.00
_cell.angle_beta   90.00
_cell.angle_gamma   90.00
#
_symmetry.space_group_name_H-M   'P 1'
#
loop_
_entity.id
_entity.type
_entity.pdbx_description
1 polymer ?
#
loop_
_entity_poly.entity_id
_entity_poly.type
_entity_poly.pdbx_seq_one_letter_code
_entity_poly.pdbx_strand_id
1 'polypeptide(L)'
;MALVRLLAVHSTPLAAVCLLLTACLALRAVVARHQSRRRRRQGVPLPPGPPGEPILGHLRVIPTDNPEHAYAAWSKEYGSDVLYFNVLGQDVVVLNSVRAAVDLLDRRGANYCDRPRFVLFEEMGWRRTLTFLRWGPAFRMHRSVLQKSLSRTSIPAYRGLQQKEARTLVEGIVRDPGSWETALRRFATAVVMSIGFGVDVESDDDPYIRIAADASYALGHGGAPAGTLVDYFPLLRHLPDWLVRDRSLKFARDWKWAIRQLHDVPYAAVVAQKSPEHSLVKIMLDLQREQAAAGSPELAVDDIKGAAGAVYAAGQDTTWSTLVVFVLNMVLHPEVQEKAQRMIDEVVGDARLPTFEDRPRLPYIDYIVQETLRWCPVSPLGVPHRSLEDDVYNGMFIPKGSFVYANARAMTHDERTYSDPGRFDPDRYGPVEQGGRGEPFPVGHFGFGRRLCVGQHLAEANVWIVVASLLAAVEIGREIGPEGEEVVPEVELTNGLTSHPKPFPCRIKARDQRRWGLLGARSV
;
A
#
# COMPACT_ATOMS: atom_id res chain seq x y z
N MET A 1 -28.16 9.43 30.01
CA MET A 1 -29.08 9.37 31.18
C MET A 1 -30.08 8.21 31.13
N ALA A 2 -30.57 7.76 29.97
CA ALA A 2 -31.50 6.61 29.88
C ALA A 2 -30.85 5.24 30.22
N LEU A 3 -29.58 5.01 29.86
CA LEU A 3 -28.86 3.76 30.18
C LEU A 3 -28.56 3.61 31.69
N VAL A 4 -28.28 4.73 32.36
CA VAL A 4 -28.03 4.77 33.82
C VAL A 4 -29.34 4.51 34.59
N ARG A 5 -30.49 4.94 34.06
CA ARG A 5 -31.81 4.64 34.65
C ARG A 5 -32.23 3.18 34.46
N LEU A 6 -31.82 2.52 33.37
CA LEU A 6 -32.10 1.08 33.15
C LEU A 6 -31.22 0.17 34.03
N LEU A 7 -29.99 0.57 34.34
CA LEU A 7 -29.10 -0.16 35.27
C LEU A 7 -29.44 0.09 36.75
N ALA A 8 -30.13 1.20 37.07
CA ALA A 8 -30.44 1.58 38.44
C ALA A 8 -31.69 0.88 39.03
N VAL A 9 -32.52 0.22 38.22
CA VAL A 9 -33.78 -0.37 38.71
C VAL A 9 -33.65 -1.87 39.05
N HIS A 10 -32.65 -2.59 38.53
CA HIS A 10 -32.44 -4.04 38.80
C HIS A 10 -30.96 -4.45 38.95
N SER A 11 -30.09 -3.62 39.53
CA SER A 11 -28.77 -4.07 39.94
C SER A 11 -28.85 -4.73 41.32
N THR A 12 -28.94 -6.06 41.36
CA THR A 12 -28.81 -6.82 42.61
C THR A 12 -27.43 -6.53 43.24
N PRO A 13 -27.28 -6.56 44.58
CA PRO A 13 -25.99 -6.39 45.26
C PRO A 13 -24.91 -7.35 44.72
N LEU A 14 -25.33 -8.51 44.18
CA LEU A 14 -24.47 -9.46 43.49
C LEU A 14 -23.83 -8.89 42.21
N ALA A 15 -24.57 -8.11 41.41
CA ALA A 15 -24.05 -7.48 40.19
C ALA A 15 -22.99 -6.40 40.52
N ALA A 16 -23.21 -5.63 41.58
CA ALA A 16 -22.24 -4.64 42.06
C ALA A 16 -20.96 -5.30 42.58
N VAL A 17 -21.07 -6.41 43.34
CA VAL A 17 -19.93 -7.20 43.80
C VAL A 17 -19.16 -7.81 42.62
N CYS A 18 -19.85 -8.36 41.62
CA CYS A 18 -19.21 -8.88 40.41
C CYS A 18 -18.46 -7.81 39.62
N LEU A 19 -19.03 -6.60 39.48
CA LEU A 19 -18.38 -5.47 38.82
C LEU A 19 -17.13 -4.97 39.58
N LEU A 20 -17.20 -4.93 40.91
CA LEU A 20 -16.04 -4.55 41.74
C LEU A 20 -14.94 -5.61 41.68
N LEU A 21 -15.29 -6.89 41.70
CA LEU A 21 -14.32 -7.98 41.56
C LEU A 21 -13.67 -7.98 40.17
N THR A 22 -14.43 -7.76 39.10
CA THR A 22 -13.87 -7.67 37.74
C THR A 22 -12.97 -6.43 37.59
N ALA A 23 -13.36 -5.29 38.14
CA ALA A 23 -12.51 -4.09 38.17
C ALA A 23 -11.22 -4.32 38.97
N CYS A 24 -11.28 -4.98 40.14
CA CYS A 24 -10.10 -5.30 40.94
C CYS A 24 -9.17 -6.30 40.26
N LEU A 25 -9.73 -7.33 39.60
CA LEU A 25 -8.96 -8.30 38.82
C LEU A 25 -8.30 -7.64 37.60
N ALA A 26 -9.02 -6.76 36.89
CA ALA A 26 -8.49 -5.98 35.79
C ALA A 26 -7.35 -5.07 36.27
N LEU A 27 -7.53 -4.35 37.38
CA LEU A 27 -6.50 -3.50 37.97
C LEU A 27 -5.27 -4.32 38.38
N ARG A 28 -5.46 -5.46 39.04
CA ARG A 28 -4.36 -6.38 39.38
C ARG A 28 -3.62 -6.89 38.15
N ALA A 29 -4.33 -7.26 37.09
CA ALA A 29 -3.72 -7.68 35.84
C ALA A 29 -2.92 -6.56 35.17
N VAL A 30 -3.44 -5.32 35.18
CA VAL A 30 -2.73 -4.14 34.67
C VAL A 30 -1.48 -3.85 35.48
N VAL A 31 -1.57 -3.86 36.81
CA VAL A 31 -0.43 -3.64 37.71
C VAL A 31 0.62 -4.73 37.55
N ALA A 32 0.22 -6.00 37.52
CA ALA A 32 1.12 -7.13 37.31
C ALA A 32 1.81 -7.06 35.94
N ARG A 33 1.08 -6.67 34.89
CA ARG A 33 1.65 -6.45 33.55
C ARG A 33 2.64 -5.29 33.55
N HIS A 34 2.34 -4.19 34.22
CA HIS A 34 3.24 -3.04 34.34
C HIS A 34 4.52 -3.38 35.10
N GLN A 35 4.41 -4.09 36.24
CA GLN A 35 5.55 -4.54 37.02
C GLN A 35 6.42 -5.56 36.27
N SER A 36 5.79 -6.52 35.59
CA SER A 36 6.49 -7.50 34.74
C SER A 36 7.26 -6.80 33.61
N ARG A 37 6.63 -5.82 32.94
CA ARG A 37 7.29 -5.00 31.92
C ARG A 37 8.47 -4.20 32.46
N ARG A 38 8.33 -3.56 33.63
CA ARG A 38 9.44 -2.85 34.29
C ARG A 38 10.59 -3.79 34.61
N ARG A 39 10.31 -5.00 35.10
CA ARG A 39 11.35 -6.01 35.40
C ARG A 39 12.06 -6.48 34.13
N ARG A 40 11.34 -6.74 33.04
CA ARG A 40 11.93 -7.16 31.76
C ARG A 40 12.88 -6.13 31.15
N ARG A 41 12.61 -4.84 31.35
CA ARG A 41 13.48 -3.76 30.86
C ARG A 41 14.85 -3.73 31.51
N GLN A 42 15.03 -4.31 32.71
CA GLN A 42 16.30 -4.31 33.45
C GLN A 42 16.97 -2.92 33.54
N GLY A 43 16.18 -1.84 33.62
CA GLY A 43 16.69 -0.46 33.67
C GLY A 43 16.98 0.19 32.32
N VAL A 44 16.86 -0.54 31.20
CA VAL A 44 16.99 0.02 29.84
C VAL A 44 15.75 0.86 29.51
N PRO A 45 15.91 2.14 29.08
CA PRO A 45 14.77 3.00 28.74
C PRO A 45 14.07 2.51 27.48
N LEU A 46 12.78 2.87 27.32
CA LEU A 46 12.11 2.74 26.04
C LEU A 46 12.63 3.79 25.05
N PRO A 47 12.34 3.64 23.74
CA PRO A 47 12.47 4.76 22.83
C PRO A 47 11.66 5.98 23.33
N PRO A 48 12.08 7.21 23.01
CA PRO A 48 11.38 8.42 23.42
C PRO A 48 10.05 8.58 22.66
N GLY A 49 9.19 9.44 23.18
CA GLY A 49 7.90 9.77 22.60
C GLY A 49 7.14 10.76 23.49
N PRO A 50 6.02 11.33 23.01
CA PRO A 50 5.20 12.21 23.81
C PRO A 50 4.67 11.52 25.08
N PRO A 51 4.31 12.28 26.13
CA PRO A 51 3.76 11.69 27.34
C PRO A 51 2.41 11.03 27.06
N GLY A 52 2.26 9.77 27.46
CA GLY A 52 1.00 9.04 27.37
C GLY A 52 0.08 9.27 28.58
N GLU A 53 -1.22 9.27 28.35
CA GLU A 53 -2.25 9.30 29.39
C GLU A 53 -2.27 8.00 30.22
N PRO A 54 -2.67 8.05 31.51
CA PRO A 54 -2.97 6.84 32.27
C PRO A 54 -4.03 5.98 31.56
N ILE A 55 -3.82 4.66 31.49
CA ILE A 55 -4.72 3.66 30.90
C ILE A 55 -4.85 3.74 29.36
N LEU A 56 -5.21 4.90 28.81
CA LEU A 56 -5.39 5.07 27.36
C LEU A 56 -4.05 5.12 26.60
N GLY A 57 -2.98 5.53 27.30
CA GLY A 57 -1.68 5.76 26.69
C GLY A 57 -1.77 6.88 25.66
N HIS A 58 -1.52 6.57 24.40
CA HIS A 58 -1.39 7.53 23.31
C HIS A 58 -2.58 7.50 22.37
N LEU A 59 -3.67 6.80 22.71
CA LEU A 59 -4.85 6.64 21.84
C LEU A 59 -5.41 7.98 21.36
N ARG A 60 -5.43 9.01 22.22
CA ARG A 60 -5.93 10.36 21.90
C ARG A 60 -4.82 11.34 21.54
N VAL A 61 -3.56 10.92 21.69
CA VAL A 61 -2.37 11.71 21.36
C VAL A 61 -2.00 11.52 19.90
N ILE A 62 -2.10 10.28 19.39
CA ILE A 62 -1.84 9.95 18.00
C ILE A 62 -3.00 10.47 17.14
N PRO A 63 -2.74 11.31 16.12
CA PRO A 63 -3.78 11.75 15.19
C PRO A 63 -4.43 10.57 14.47
N THR A 64 -5.74 10.69 14.23
CA THR A 64 -6.48 9.67 13.47
C THR A 64 -6.17 9.75 11.97
N ASP A 65 -5.91 10.96 11.47
CA ASP A 65 -5.59 11.24 10.07
C ASP A 65 -4.12 11.64 9.94
N ASN A 66 -3.46 11.22 8.85
CA ASN A 66 -2.08 11.53 8.52
C ASN A 66 -1.04 11.36 9.67
N PRO A 67 -1.08 10.28 10.48
CA PRO A 67 -0.20 10.13 11.65
C PRO A 67 1.30 10.07 11.30
N GLU A 68 1.67 9.71 10.07
CA GLU A 68 3.05 9.75 9.56
C GLU A 68 3.71 11.12 9.68
N HIS A 69 2.95 12.20 9.51
CA HIS A 69 3.46 13.56 9.62
C HIS A 69 3.72 13.92 11.09
N ALA A 70 2.84 13.52 12.00
CA ALA A 70 3.05 13.70 13.44
C ALA A 70 4.25 12.89 13.94
N TYR A 71 4.41 11.64 13.49
CA TYR A 71 5.59 10.84 13.82
C TYR A 71 6.88 11.47 13.29
N ALA A 72 6.88 12.02 12.08
CA ALA A 72 8.05 12.73 11.54
C ALA A 72 8.38 13.98 12.36
N ALA A 73 7.37 14.76 12.74
CA ALA A 73 7.53 15.95 13.58
C ALA A 73 8.10 15.60 14.97
N TRP A 74 7.53 14.59 15.63
CA TRP A 74 8.05 14.10 16.92
C TRP A 74 9.46 13.53 16.79
N SER A 75 9.84 12.94 15.66
CA SER A 75 11.22 12.51 15.43
C SER A 75 12.21 13.67 15.61
N LYS A 76 11.87 14.84 15.04
CA LYS A 76 12.68 16.06 15.14
C LYS A 76 12.63 16.62 16.57
N GLU A 77 11.45 16.70 17.18
CA GLU A 77 11.25 17.23 18.54
C GLU A 77 12.05 16.45 19.60
N TYR A 78 11.99 15.11 19.55
CA TYR A 78 12.66 14.24 20.52
C TYR A 78 14.10 13.88 20.13
N GLY A 79 14.59 14.34 18.97
CA GLY A 79 15.93 14.03 18.48
C GLY A 79 16.20 12.53 18.31
N SER A 80 15.18 11.76 17.91
CA SER A 80 15.26 10.30 17.80
C SER A 80 14.58 9.79 16.54
N ASP A 81 15.25 8.89 15.82
CA ASP A 81 14.70 8.19 14.64
C ASP A 81 13.78 7.01 15.02
N VAL A 82 13.75 6.62 16.30
CA VAL A 82 12.91 5.53 16.82
C VAL A 82 12.03 6.09 17.93
N LEU A 83 10.72 6.03 17.73
CA LEU A 83 9.72 6.52 18.67
C LEU A 83 8.94 5.37 19.31
N TYR A 84 8.47 5.58 20.53
CA TYR A 84 7.63 4.62 21.25
C TYR A 84 6.29 5.23 21.63
N PHE A 85 5.25 4.43 21.48
CA PHE A 85 3.90 4.71 21.94
C PHE A 85 3.32 3.48 22.63
N ASN A 86 2.36 3.72 23.50
CA ASN A 86 1.50 2.70 24.10
C ASN A 86 0.06 3.04 23.80
N VAL A 87 -0.69 2.17 23.12
CA VAL A 87 -2.11 2.37 22.80
C VAL A 87 -2.89 1.27 23.49
N LEU A 88 -3.67 1.62 24.52
CA LEU A 88 -4.50 0.65 25.27
C LEU A 88 -3.71 -0.59 25.75
N GLY A 89 -2.45 -0.39 26.16
CA GLY A 89 -1.56 -1.46 26.60
C GLY A 89 -0.78 -2.16 25.49
N GLN A 90 -1.09 -1.96 24.20
CA GLN A 90 -0.28 -2.42 23.07
C GLN A 90 0.94 -1.51 22.89
N ASP A 91 2.12 -2.11 22.75
CA ASP A 91 3.37 -1.40 22.51
C ASP A 91 3.51 -1.13 21.01
N VAL A 92 3.80 0.12 20.64
CA VAL A 92 3.96 0.57 19.24
C VAL A 92 5.29 1.28 19.12
N VAL A 93 6.05 0.95 18.09
CA VAL A 93 7.34 1.55 17.75
C VAL A 93 7.27 2.07 16.33
N VAL A 94 7.74 3.30 16.11
CA VAL A 94 7.78 3.92 14.78
C VAL A 94 9.22 4.20 14.40
N LEU A 95 9.62 3.79 13.20
CA LEU A 95 10.95 3.98 12.63
C LEU A 95 10.87 5.07 11.56
N ASN A 96 11.54 6.20 11.80
CA ASN A 96 11.50 7.37 10.91
C ASN A 96 12.75 7.54 10.04
N SER A 97 13.80 6.75 10.26
CA SER A 97 14.98 6.75 9.39
C SER A 97 15.22 5.42 8.69
N VAL A 98 15.78 5.49 7.48
CA VAL A 98 16.17 4.32 6.69
C VAL A 98 17.13 3.44 7.47
N ARG A 99 18.09 4.05 8.19
CA ARG A 99 19.06 3.33 9.02
C ARG A 99 18.37 2.46 10.08
N ALA A 100 17.45 3.03 10.86
CA ALA A 100 16.75 2.30 11.90
C ALA A 100 15.88 1.18 11.31
N ALA A 101 15.22 1.44 10.19
CA ALA A 101 14.42 0.45 9.47
C ALA A 101 15.26 -0.72 8.94
N VAL A 102 16.41 -0.45 8.31
CA VAL A 102 17.34 -1.49 7.83
C VAL A 102 17.91 -2.29 9.00
N ASP A 103 18.35 -1.62 10.07
CA ASP A 103 18.93 -2.31 11.23
C ASP A 103 17.93 -3.30 11.87
N LEU A 104 16.68 -2.90 12.03
CA LEU A 104 15.67 -3.72 12.71
C LEU A 104 14.96 -4.69 11.76
N LEU A 105 14.48 -4.22 10.62
CA LEU A 105 13.61 -5.00 9.73
C LEU A 105 14.38 -5.86 8.73
N ASP A 106 15.61 -5.46 8.35
CA ASP A 106 16.48 -6.28 7.47
C ASP A 106 17.46 -7.10 8.30
N ARG A 107 18.42 -6.43 8.97
CA ARG A 107 19.54 -7.10 9.65
C ARG A 107 19.07 -7.96 10.80
N ARG A 108 18.09 -7.48 11.58
CA ARG A 108 17.40 -8.23 12.63
C ARG A 108 16.05 -8.80 12.18
N GLY A 109 15.83 -8.93 10.87
CA GLY A 109 14.53 -9.29 10.29
C GLY A 109 13.95 -10.63 10.75
N ALA A 110 14.75 -11.54 11.34
CA ALA A 110 14.23 -12.74 11.97
C ALA A 110 13.30 -12.42 13.16
N ASN A 111 13.60 -11.38 13.95
CA ASN A 111 12.77 -10.94 15.07
C ASN A 111 11.54 -10.13 14.61
N TYR A 112 11.65 -9.40 13.50
CA TYR A 112 10.64 -8.45 13.06
C TYR A 112 9.84 -8.91 11.82
N CYS A 113 9.84 -10.21 11.47
CA CYS A 113 9.14 -10.69 10.27
C CYS A 113 7.65 -11.06 10.48
N ASP A 114 7.14 -11.02 11.72
CA ASP A 114 5.74 -11.33 12.01
C ASP A 114 4.81 -10.14 11.75
N ARG A 115 3.50 -10.41 11.70
CA ARG A 115 2.45 -9.41 11.59
C ARG A 115 1.61 -9.35 12.87
N PRO A 116 1.04 -8.18 13.21
CA PRO A 116 -0.12 -8.11 14.09
C PRO A 116 -1.25 -9.02 13.60
N ARG A 117 -2.18 -9.34 14.51
CA ARG A 117 -3.44 -9.94 14.09
C ARG A 117 -4.36 -8.83 13.60
N PHE A 118 -4.67 -8.82 12.30
CA PHE A 118 -5.54 -7.84 11.68
C PHE A 118 -7.01 -8.30 11.77
N VAL A 119 -7.61 -8.23 12.95
CA VAL A 119 -8.96 -8.77 13.20
C VAL A 119 -9.99 -8.05 12.34
N LEU A 120 -9.83 -6.75 12.14
CA LEU A 120 -10.70 -5.97 11.24
C LEU A 120 -10.69 -6.55 9.81
N PHE A 121 -9.50 -6.88 9.30
CA PHE A 121 -9.32 -7.42 7.96
C PHE A 121 -9.81 -8.87 7.84
N GLU A 122 -9.65 -9.67 8.89
CA GLU A 122 -10.30 -10.99 9.00
C GLU A 122 -11.83 -10.86 8.87
N GLU A 123 -12.43 -9.88 9.55
CA GLU A 123 -13.89 -9.65 9.49
C GLU A 123 -14.37 -9.17 8.12
N MET A 124 -13.61 -8.27 7.48
CA MET A 124 -13.80 -7.85 6.07
C MET A 124 -13.68 -9.00 5.07
N GLY A 125 -13.14 -10.16 5.48
CA GLY A 125 -13.02 -11.33 4.60
C GLY A 125 -11.75 -11.35 3.76
N TRP A 126 -10.74 -10.56 4.11
CA TRP A 126 -9.39 -10.76 3.59
C TRP A 126 -8.93 -12.13 4.05
N ARG A 127 -8.87 -13.08 3.10
CA ARG A 127 -8.62 -14.51 3.35
C ARG A 127 -7.15 -14.72 3.75
N ARG A 128 -6.55 -15.84 3.32
CA ARG A 128 -5.11 -16.07 3.41
C ARG A 128 -4.34 -15.18 2.42
N THR A 129 -4.56 -13.88 2.43
CA THR A 129 -3.89 -12.90 1.58
C THR A 129 -2.51 -12.60 2.15
N LEU A 130 -1.45 -12.72 1.32
CA LEU A 130 -0.04 -12.66 1.73
C LEU A 130 0.28 -11.51 2.71
N THR A 131 -0.23 -10.31 2.44
CA THR A 131 0.03 -9.08 3.21
C THR A 131 -0.31 -9.22 4.70
N PHE A 132 -1.41 -9.90 5.00
CA PHE A 132 -1.97 -10.04 6.35
C PHE A 132 -1.58 -11.34 7.06
N LEU A 133 -0.94 -12.28 6.34
CA LEU A 133 -0.49 -13.54 6.94
C LEU A 133 0.61 -13.29 7.97
N ARG A 134 0.47 -13.89 9.14
CA ARG A 134 1.53 -13.96 10.16
C ARG A 134 2.70 -14.82 9.69
N TRP A 135 3.86 -14.65 10.31
CA TRP A 135 5.03 -15.45 9.97
C TRP A 135 4.77 -16.92 10.27
N GLY A 136 4.96 -17.79 9.27
CA GLY A 136 4.68 -19.22 9.38
C GLY A 136 4.67 -19.92 8.01
N PRO A 137 4.33 -21.22 7.97
CA PRO A 137 4.32 -22.02 6.74
C PRO A 137 3.48 -21.40 5.63
N ALA A 138 2.25 -20.94 5.93
CA ALA A 138 1.37 -20.31 4.96
C ALA A 138 2.01 -19.07 4.30
N PHE A 139 2.57 -18.15 5.11
CA PHE A 139 3.27 -16.98 4.56
C PHE A 139 4.44 -17.39 3.66
N ARG A 140 5.28 -18.33 4.09
CA ARG A 140 6.46 -18.76 3.33
C ARG A 140 6.06 -19.39 2.00
N MET A 141 5.02 -20.20 1.98
CA MET A 141 4.49 -20.81 0.77
C MET A 141 3.95 -19.75 -0.20
N HIS A 142 3.05 -18.87 0.24
CA HIS A 142 2.50 -17.79 -0.61
C HIS A 142 3.62 -16.90 -1.14
N ARG A 143 4.57 -16.53 -0.27
CA ARG A 143 5.71 -15.69 -0.62
C ARG A 143 6.59 -16.36 -1.68
N SER A 144 6.89 -17.64 -1.52
CA SER A 144 7.73 -18.41 -2.44
C SER A 144 7.12 -18.46 -3.85
N VAL A 145 5.83 -18.76 -3.96
CA VAL A 145 5.14 -18.81 -5.26
C VAL A 145 5.15 -17.43 -5.92
N LEU A 146 4.70 -16.40 -5.20
CA LEU A 146 4.64 -15.03 -5.75
C LEU A 146 6.01 -14.48 -6.12
N GLN A 147 7.03 -14.74 -5.32
CA GLN A 147 8.38 -14.27 -5.59
C GLN A 147 8.99 -14.92 -6.83
N LYS A 148 8.66 -16.19 -7.14
CA LYS A 148 9.07 -16.82 -8.40
C LYS A 148 8.42 -16.16 -9.61
N SER A 149 7.12 -15.86 -9.54
CA SER A 149 6.40 -15.22 -10.65
C SER A 149 6.75 -13.74 -10.83
N LEU A 150 7.06 -13.02 -9.74
CA LEU A 150 7.25 -11.57 -9.74
C LEU A 150 8.71 -11.13 -9.54
N SER A 151 9.66 -12.06 -9.65
CA SER A 151 11.09 -11.76 -9.55
C SER A 151 11.55 -10.84 -10.68
N ARG A 152 12.66 -10.12 -10.46
CA ARG A 152 13.31 -9.29 -11.49
C ARG A 152 13.56 -10.04 -12.80
N THR A 153 13.89 -11.33 -12.72
CA THR A 153 14.15 -12.19 -13.89
C THR A 153 12.88 -12.64 -14.60
N SER A 154 11.73 -12.60 -13.92
CA SER A 154 10.42 -13.00 -14.48
C SER A 154 9.71 -11.83 -15.17
N ILE A 155 9.93 -10.59 -14.71
CA ILE A 155 9.27 -9.39 -15.27
C ILE A 155 9.43 -9.24 -16.79
N PRO A 156 10.58 -9.56 -17.43
CA PRO A 156 10.69 -9.50 -18.89
C PRO A 156 9.60 -10.27 -19.65
N ALA A 157 9.08 -11.37 -19.09
CA ALA A 157 8.00 -12.15 -19.71
C ALA A 157 6.66 -11.38 -19.76
N TYR A 158 6.47 -10.38 -18.89
CA TYR A 158 5.26 -9.56 -18.84
C TYR A 158 5.35 -8.28 -19.67
N ARG A 159 6.53 -7.94 -20.22
CA ARG A 159 6.73 -6.68 -20.95
C ARG A 159 5.78 -6.52 -22.14
N GLY A 160 5.54 -7.58 -22.90
CA GLY A 160 4.60 -7.54 -24.03
C GLY A 160 3.18 -7.18 -23.59
N LEU A 161 2.70 -7.77 -22.49
CA LEU A 161 1.42 -7.43 -21.86
C LEU A 161 1.40 -5.97 -21.39
N GLN A 162 2.43 -5.55 -20.65
CA GLN A 162 2.53 -4.18 -20.13
C GLN A 162 2.52 -3.13 -21.24
N GLN A 163 3.22 -3.40 -22.35
CA GLN A 163 3.25 -2.50 -23.52
C GLN A 163 1.91 -2.48 -24.26
N LYS A 164 1.27 -3.65 -24.43
CA LYS A 164 -0.07 -3.74 -25.03
C LYS A 164 -1.07 -2.90 -24.22
N GLU A 165 -1.15 -3.12 -22.91
CA GLU A 165 -2.12 -2.42 -22.07
C GLU A 165 -1.78 -0.92 -21.93
N ALA A 166 -0.48 -0.54 -21.93
CA ALA A 166 -0.09 0.88 -21.93
C ALA A 166 -0.53 1.58 -23.22
N ARG A 167 -0.44 0.90 -24.37
CA ARG A 167 -0.97 1.42 -25.64
C ARG A 167 -2.49 1.60 -25.59
N THR A 168 -3.23 0.59 -25.10
CA THR A 168 -4.69 0.68 -24.94
C THR A 168 -5.09 1.84 -24.03
N LEU A 169 -4.36 2.07 -22.94
CA LEU A 169 -4.54 3.21 -22.06
C LEU A 169 -4.36 4.55 -22.79
N VAL A 170 -3.29 4.69 -23.58
CA VAL A 170 -3.04 5.93 -24.33
C VAL A 170 -4.12 6.17 -25.39
N GLU A 171 -4.51 5.12 -26.14
CA GLU A 171 -5.59 5.19 -27.13
C GLU A 171 -6.93 5.59 -26.49
N GLY A 172 -7.25 5.03 -25.31
CA GLY A 172 -8.45 5.39 -24.55
C GLY A 172 -8.47 6.86 -24.13
N ILE A 173 -7.37 7.36 -23.56
CA ILE A 173 -7.22 8.75 -23.12
C ILE A 173 -7.33 9.74 -24.28
N VAL A 174 -6.84 9.39 -25.46
CA VAL A 174 -6.89 10.31 -26.59
C VAL A 174 -8.24 10.34 -27.27
N ARG A 175 -8.95 9.20 -27.26
CA ARG A 175 -10.34 9.15 -27.70
C ARG A 175 -11.24 9.93 -26.75
N ASP A 176 -11.06 9.78 -25.44
CA ASP A 176 -11.82 10.47 -24.41
C ASP A 176 -10.89 10.95 -23.27
N PRO A 177 -10.37 12.19 -23.34
CA PRO A 177 -9.48 12.73 -22.32
C PRO A 177 -10.08 12.82 -20.92
N GLY A 178 -11.41 12.88 -20.80
CA GLY A 178 -12.11 12.90 -19.52
C GLY A 178 -12.03 11.55 -18.79
N SER A 179 -11.74 10.47 -19.51
CA SER A 179 -11.69 9.10 -18.97
C SER A 179 -10.34 8.70 -18.37
N TRP A 180 -9.38 9.62 -18.24
CA TRP A 180 -7.98 9.28 -17.93
C TRP A 180 -7.79 8.48 -16.66
N GLU A 181 -8.50 8.80 -15.58
CA GLU A 181 -8.38 8.07 -14.33
C GLU A 181 -8.91 6.64 -14.48
N THR A 182 -10.03 6.47 -15.20
CA THR A 182 -10.60 5.17 -15.55
C THR A 182 -9.64 4.36 -16.41
N ALA A 183 -8.98 4.98 -17.39
CA ALA A 183 -7.99 4.32 -18.23
C ALA A 183 -6.76 3.86 -17.42
N LEU A 184 -6.26 4.67 -16.49
CA LEU A 184 -5.20 4.28 -15.56
C LEU A 184 -5.62 3.07 -14.70
N ARG A 185 -6.86 3.08 -14.19
CA ARG A 185 -7.41 2.01 -13.35
C ARG A 185 -7.59 0.72 -14.16
N ARG A 186 -8.07 0.82 -15.40
CA ARG A 186 -8.14 -0.29 -16.34
C ARG A 186 -6.78 -0.91 -16.54
N PHE A 187 -5.76 -0.12 -16.90
CA PHE A 187 -4.41 -0.65 -17.14
C PHE A 187 -3.90 -1.46 -15.96
N ALA A 188 -4.00 -0.90 -14.75
CA ALA A 188 -3.55 -1.56 -13.54
C ALA A 188 -4.32 -2.87 -13.28
N THR A 189 -5.62 -2.89 -13.59
CA THR A 189 -6.50 -4.07 -13.47
C THR A 189 -6.15 -5.14 -14.52
N ALA A 190 -6.02 -4.76 -15.79
CA ALA A 190 -5.77 -5.67 -16.91
C ALA A 190 -4.47 -6.45 -16.73
N VAL A 191 -3.38 -5.77 -16.31
CA VAL A 191 -2.09 -6.41 -16.08
C VAL A 191 -2.18 -7.47 -14.97
N VAL A 192 -2.81 -7.15 -13.84
CA VAL A 192 -2.88 -8.10 -12.71
C VAL A 192 -3.90 -9.22 -12.93
N MET A 193 -4.96 -8.95 -13.69
CA MET A 193 -5.93 -9.97 -14.07
C MET A 193 -5.32 -11.00 -15.03
N SER A 194 -4.54 -10.53 -16.01
CA SER A 194 -3.81 -11.41 -16.92
C SER A 194 -2.76 -12.23 -16.18
N ILE A 195 -1.93 -11.62 -15.32
CA ILE A 195 -0.90 -12.36 -14.56
C ILE A 195 -1.50 -13.31 -13.51
N GLY A 196 -2.46 -12.81 -12.72
CA GLY A 196 -3.03 -13.54 -11.59
C GLY A 196 -3.96 -14.67 -12.03
N PHE A 197 -4.83 -14.37 -12.99
CA PHE A 197 -5.94 -15.23 -13.37
C PHE A 197 -5.84 -15.74 -14.81
N GLY A 198 -5.08 -15.09 -15.69
CA GLY A 198 -5.06 -15.43 -17.13
C GLY A 198 -6.31 -14.92 -17.83
N VAL A 199 -6.86 -13.80 -17.35
CA VAL A 199 -8.08 -13.18 -17.86
C VAL A 199 -7.71 -11.86 -18.50
N ASP A 200 -8.12 -11.67 -19.76
CA ASP A 200 -8.01 -10.41 -20.46
C ASP A 200 -9.17 -9.49 -20.07
N VAL A 201 -8.85 -8.21 -19.86
CA VAL A 201 -9.84 -7.15 -19.61
C VAL A 201 -10.11 -6.43 -20.93
N GLU A 202 -11.31 -6.63 -21.47
CA GLU A 202 -11.63 -6.24 -22.84
C GLU A 202 -12.09 -4.77 -22.95
N SER A 203 -12.84 -4.29 -21.97
CA SER A 203 -13.45 -2.95 -21.98
C SER A 203 -13.19 -2.15 -20.70
N ASP A 204 -13.48 -0.85 -20.75
CA ASP A 204 -13.36 0.06 -19.61
C ASP A 204 -14.49 -0.18 -18.57
N ASP A 205 -15.56 -0.86 -18.98
CA ASP A 205 -16.72 -1.24 -18.17
C ASP A 205 -16.65 -2.69 -17.65
N ASP A 206 -15.50 -3.34 -17.79
CA ASP A 206 -15.32 -4.72 -17.36
C ASP A 206 -15.63 -4.88 -15.86
N PRO A 207 -16.45 -5.88 -15.44
CA PRO A 207 -16.81 -6.09 -14.05
C PRO A 207 -15.61 -6.17 -13.09
N TYR A 208 -14.45 -6.64 -13.56
CA TYR A 208 -13.24 -6.69 -12.75
C TYR A 208 -12.82 -5.29 -12.31
N ILE A 209 -12.86 -4.28 -13.18
CA ILE A 209 -12.46 -2.90 -12.81
C ILE A 209 -13.29 -2.39 -11.63
N ARG A 210 -14.60 -2.63 -11.66
CA ARG A 210 -15.51 -2.26 -10.56
C ARG A 210 -15.23 -3.06 -9.28
N ILE A 211 -15.02 -4.38 -9.38
CA ILE A 211 -14.67 -5.22 -8.23
C ILE A 211 -13.39 -4.71 -7.55
N ALA A 212 -12.39 -4.32 -8.33
CA ALA A 212 -11.14 -3.77 -7.81
C ALA A 212 -11.34 -2.40 -7.15
N ALA A 213 -12.16 -1.53 -7.75
CA ALA A 213 -12.53 -0.24 -7.18
C ALA A 213 -13.29 -0.39 -5.84
N ASP A 214 -14.28 -1.28 -5.78
CA ASP A 214 -15.07 -1.55 -4.57
C ASP A 214 -14.17 -2.11 -3.43
N ALA A 215 -13.23 -3.00 -3.77
CA ALA A 215 -12.26 -3.53 -2.81
C ALA A 215 -11.27 -2.48 -2.32
N SER A 216 -10.82 -1.58 -3.21
CA SER A 216 -9.93 -0.46 -2.87
C SER A 216 -10.64 0.55 -1.96
N TYR A 217 -11.90 0.85 -2.25
CA TYR A 217 -12.74 1.68 -1.38
C TYR A 217 -12.89 1.05 0.01
N ALA A 218 -13.16 -0.26 0.07
CA ALA A 218 -13.26 -0.98 1.34
C ALA A 218 -11.95 -0.94 2.14
N LEU A 219 -10.81 -1.05 1.47
CA LEU A 219 -9.48 -0.98 2.06
C LEU A 219 -9.15 0.40 2.63
N GLY A 220 -9.47 1.46 1.89
CA GLY A 220 -9.21 2.85 2.31
C GLY A 220 -10.12 3.33 3.45
N HIS A 221 -11.37 2.88 3.49
CA HIS A 221 -12.38 3.41 4.43
C HIS A 221 -12.66 2.49 5.64
N GLY A 222 -12.10 1.28 5.67
CA GLY A 222 -12.28 0.35 6.79
C GLY A 222 -11.60 0.78 8.08
N GLY A 223 -10.52 1.55 8.00
CA GLY A 223 -9.70 2.01 9.13
C GLY A 223 -8.26 1.52 9.06
N ALA A 224 -7.40 2.12 9.88
CA ALA A 224 -5.97 1.83 9.86
C ALA A 224 -5.65 0.37 10.28
N PRO A 225 -4.80 -0.36 9.54
CA PRO A 225 -4.37 -1.70 9.92
C PRO A 225 -3.69 -1.73 11.28
N ALA A 226 -4.18 -2.61 12.16
CA ALA A 226 -3.72 -2.75 13.55
C ALA A 226 -3.88 -1.47 14.40
N GLY A 227 -4.77 -0.57 13.97
CA GLY A 227 -5.10 0.69 14.63
C GLY A 227 -6.56 0.78 15.12
N THR A 228 -7.39 -0.25 14.90
CA THR A 228 -8.81 -0.21 15.28
C THR A 228 -9.09 -0.86 16.63
N LEU A 229 -10.23 -0.51 17.26
CA LEU A 229 -10.60 -1.07 18.56
C LEU A 229 -10.70 -2.60 18.54
N VAL A 230 -11.19 -3.19 17.44
CA VAL A 230 -11.29 -4.65 17.30
C VAL A 230 -9.92 -5.33 17.15
N ASP A 231 -8.90 -4.62 16.65
CA ASP A 231 -7.54 -5.14 16.59
C ASP A 231 -6.90 -5.20 18.00
N TYR A 232 -7.20 -4.23 18.86
CA TYR A 232 -6.75 -4.25 20.27
C TYR A 232 -7.56 -5.20 21.15
N PHE A 233 -8.87 -5.29 20.91
CA PHE A 233 -9.80 -6.13 21.65
C PHE A 233 -10.55 -7.08 20.71
N PRO A 234 -9.94 -8.23 20.32
CA PRO A 234 -10.53 -9.14 19.34
C PRO A 234 -11.93 -9.65 19.69
N LEU A 235 -12.29 -9.69 20.98
CA LEU A 235 -13.63 -10.13 21.42
C LEU A 235 -14.76 -9.23 20.93
N LEU A 236 -14.48 -7.96 20.60
CA LEU A 236 -15.48 -7.02 20.08
C LEU A 236 -16.10 -7.51 18.76
N ARG A 237 -15.39 -8.35 17.98
CA ARG A 237 -15.89 -8.93 16.73
C ARG A 237 -17.17 -9.78 16.91
N HIS A 238 -17.41 -10.30 18.10
CA HIS A 238 -18.57 -11.15 18.39
C HIS A 238 -19.76 -10.37 18.95
N LEU A 239 -19.55 -9.08 19.28
CA LEU A 239 -20.60 -8.24 19.83
C LEU A 239 -21.41 -7.57 18.70
N PRO A 240 -22.72 -7.37 18.90
CA PRO A 240 -23.57 -6.72 17.92
C PRO A 240 -23.29 -5.22 17.80
N ASP A 241 -23.56 -4.63 16.63
CA ASP A 241 -23.28 -3.22 16.30
C ASP A 241 -23.93 -2.23 17.28
N TRP A 242 -25.09 -2.56 17.85
CA TRP A 242 -25.78 -1.68 18.79
C TRP A 242 -25.03 -1.54 20.13
N LEU A 243 -24.22 -2.55 20.49
CA LEU A 243 -23.43 -2.57 21.72
C LEU A 243 -22.03 -1.97 21.49
N VAL A 244 -21.38 -2.34 20.39
CA VAL A 244 -20.07 -1.81 20.00
C VAL A 244 -20.28 -0.83 18.84
N ARG A 245 -20.40 0.45 19.17
CA ARG A 245 -20.55 1.54 18.18
C ARG A 245 -19.19 1.90 17.56
N ASP A 246 -18.56 0.93 16.90
CA ASP A 246 -17.30 1.10 16.21
C ASP A 246 -17.54 1.22 14.69
N ARG A 247 -17.21 2.39 14.12
CA ARG A 247 -17.43 2.69 12.70
C ARG A 247 -16.68 1.69 11.82
N SER A 248 -15.44 1.38 12.17
CA SER A 248 -14.56 0.50 11.40
C SER A 248 -15.09 -0.93 11.34
N LEU A 249 -15.46 -1.51 12.48
CA LEU A 249 -16.01 -2.87 12.56
C LEU A 249 -17.34 -2.98 11.82
N LYS A 250 -18.22 -1.98 11.98
CA LYS A 250 -19.47 -1.94 11.22
C LYS A 250 -19.20 -1.87 9.72
N PHE A 251 -18.33 -0.96 9.28
CA PHE A 251 -17.94 -0.82 7.89
C PHE A 251 -17.36 -2.13 7.33
N ALA A 252 -16.48 -2.78 8.09
CA ALA A 252 -15.89 -4.07 7.71
C ALA A 252 -16.94 -5.17 7.46
N ARG A 253 -17.99 -5.21 8.29
CA ARG A 253 -19.13 -6.14 8.12
C ARG A 253 -19.94 -5.81 6.88
N ASP A 254 -20.25 -4.52 6.68
CA ASP A 254 -21.06 -4.04 5.56
C ASP A 254 -20.35 -4.21 4.20
N TRP A 255 -19.02 -4.07 4.15
CA TRP A 255 -18.21 -4.14 2.93
C TRP A 255 -17.55 -5.50 2.66
N LYS A 256 -17.82 -6.50 3.49
CA LYS A 256 -17.28 -7.86 3.35
C LYS A 256 -17.52 -8.49 1.98
N TRP A 257 -18.63 -8.14 1.33
CA TRP A 257 -18.97 -8.64 0.01
C TRP A 257 -17.95 -8.22 -1.06
N ALA A 258 -17.40 -7.01 -1.00
CA ALA A 258 -16.48 -6.48 -2.00
C ALA A 258 -15.18 -7.29 -2.01
N ILE A 259 -14.62 -7.55 -0.81
CA ILE A 259 -13.41 -8.37 -0.65
C ILE A 259 -13.67 -9.81 -1.06
N ARG A 260 -14.86 -10.37 -0.79
CA ARG A 260 -15.21 -11.71 -1.26
C ARG A 260 -15.27 -11.78 -2.78
N GLN A 261 -15.91 -10.81 -3.44
CA GLN A 261 -15.98 -10.78 -4.91
C GLN A 261 -14.60 -10.73 -5.56
N LEU A 262 -13.68 -9.91 -5.01
CA LEU A 262 -12.29 -9.84 -5.45
C LEU A 262 -11.59 -11.22 -5.50
N HIS A 263 -11.87 -12.08 -4.53
CA HIS A 263 -11.26 -13.41 -4.45
C HIS A 263 -12.05 -14.48 -5.23
N ASP A 264 -13.37 -14.43 -5.16
CA ASP A 264 -14.24 -15.53 -5.62
C ASP A 264 -14.59 -15.43 -7.10
N VAL A 265 -14.87 -14.22 -7.63
CA VAL A 265 -15.35 -14.04 -9.00
C VAL A 265 -14.26 -14.39 -10.02
N PRO A 266 -13.04 -13.81 -9.97
CA PRO A 266 -11.98 -14.17 -10.91
C PRO A 266 -11.59 -15.65 -10.82
N TYR A 267 -11.51 -16.20 -9.60
CA TYR A 267 -11.16 -17.61 -9.40
C TYR A 267 -12.21 -18.55 -10.02
N ALA A 268 -13.50 -18.24 -9.85
CA ALA A 268 -14.57 -19.05 -10.44
C ALA A 268 -14.52 -19.03 -11.98
N ALA A 269 -14.24 -17.87 -12.59
CA ALA A 269 -14.07 -17.75 -14.04
C ALA A 269 -12.92 -18.62 -14.55
N VAL A 270 -11.77 -18.60 -13.88
CA VAL A 270 -10.59 -19.41 -14.21
C VAL A 270 -10.88 -20.91 -14.14
N VAL A 271 -11.54 -21.37 -13.08
CA VAL A 271 -11.89 -22.78 -12.92
C VAL A 271 -12.91 -23.23 -13.99
N ALA A 272 -13.81 -22.34 -14.41
CA ALA A 272 -14.79 -22.62 -15.45
C ALA A 272 -14.17 -22.71 -16.86
N GLN A 273 -13.17 -21.89 -17.19
CA GLN A 273 -12.54 -21.84 -18.51
C GLN A 273 -11.66 -23.06 -18.85
N LYS A 274 -11.41 -23.97 -17.89
CA LYS A 274 -10.63 -25.22 -18.01
C LYS A 274 -9.17 -25.11 -18.50
N SER A 275 -8.72 -24.00 -19.09
CA SER A 275 -7.33 -23.73 -19.47
C SER A 275 -7.02 -22.23 -19.63
N PRO A 276 -6.84 -21.45 -18.54
CA PRO A 276 -6.03 -20.24 -18.64
C PRO A 276 -4.57 -20.66 -18.74
N GLU A 277 -3.98 -20.50 -19.93
CA GLU A 277 -2.54 -20.73 -20.10
C GLU A 277 -1.77 -19.63 -19.35
N HIS A 278 -0.73 -20.02 -18.60
CA HIS A 278 0.26 -19.13 -17.97
C HIS A 278 -0.20 -18.14 -16.87
N SER A 279 -1.16 -18.50 -16.00
CA SER A 279 -1.55 -17.68 -14.83
C SER A 279 -1.04 -18.19 -13.47
N LEU A 280 -0.98 -17.30 -12.47
CA LEU A 280 -0.64 -17.67 -11.09
C LEU A 280 -1.61 -18.72 -10.51
N VAL A 281 -2.92 -18.55 -10.73
CA VAL A 281 -3.91 -19.53 -10.28
C VAL A 281 -3.65 -20.90 -10.91
N LYS A 282 -3.31 -20.96 -12.20
CA LYS A 282 -2.97 -22.22 -12.87
C LYS A 282 -1.74 -22.88 -12.25
N ILE A 283 -0.66 -22.13 -12.02
CA ILE A 283 0.58 -22.62 -11.38
C ILE A 283 0.25 -23.25 -10.01
N MET A 284 -0.58 -22.58 -9.22
CA MET A 284 -0.96 -23.07 -7.90
C MET A 284 -1.89 -24.29 -7.95
N LEU A 285 -2.82 -24.34 -8.91
CA LEU A 285 -3.66 -25.52 -9.13
C LEU A 285 -2.85 -26.74 -9.55
N ASP A 286 -1.82 -26.57 -10.38
CA ASP A 286 -0.92 -27.66 -10.78
C ASP A 286 -0.10 -28.16 -9.58
N LEU A 287 0.48 -27.24 -8.80
CA LEU A 287 1.19 -27.58 -7.57
C LEU A 287 0.28 -28.35 -6.59
N GLN A 288 -1.00 -27.95 -6.46
CA GLN A 288 -1.96 -28.66 -5.61
C GLN A 288 -2.19 -30.10 -6.08
N ARG A 289 -2.29 -30.32 -7.41
CA ARG A 289 -2.47 -31.66 -7.99
C ARG A 289 -1.24 -32.54 -7.77
N GLU A 290 -0.05 -31.98 -7.96
CA GLU A 290 1.22 -32.68 -7.70
C GLU A 290 1.35 -33.09 -6.23
N GLN A 291 1.04 -32.17 -5.31
CA GLN A 291 1.04 -32.45 -3.86
C GLN A 291 0.03 -33.53 -3.47
N ALA A 292 -1.17 -33.51 -4.07
CA ALA A 292 -2.19 -34.53 -3.84
C ALA A 292 -1.73 -35.90 -4.36
N ALA A 293 -1.08 -35.96 -5.52
CA ALA A 293 -0.51 -37.20 -6.06
C ALA A 293 0.65 -37.75 -5.20
N ALA A 294 1.42 -36.87 -4.56
CA ALA A 294 2.50 -37.23 -3.64
C ALA A 294 2.02 -37.58 -2.21
N GLY A 295 0.73 -37.46 -1.91
CA GLY A 295 0.17 -37.74 -0.59
C GLY A 295 0.44 -36.66 0.47
N SER A 296 0.81 -35.44 0.07
CA SER A 296 1.13 -34.31 0.96
C SER A 296 0.37 -33.03 0.58
N PRO A 297 -0.97 -32.99 0.67
CA PRO A 297 -1.76 -31.83 0.25
C PRO A 297 -1.63 -30.68 1.25
N GLU A 298 -0.67 -29.78 1.03
CA GLU A 298 -0.48 -28.58 1.87
C GLU A 298 -1.24 -27.36 1.34
N LEU A 299 -1.48 -27.28 0.03
CA LEU A 299 -2.12 -26.13 -0.61
C LEU A 299 -3.66 -26.25 -0.61
N ALA A 300 -4.34 -25.38 0.15
CA ALA A 300 -5.79 -25.31 0.14
C ALA A 300 -6.32 -24.35 -0.95
N VAL A 301 -7.59 -24.49 -1.34
CA VAL A 301 -8.25 -23.55 -2.27
C VAL A 301 -8.21 -22.11 -1.75
N ASP A 302 -8.34 -21.91 -0.44
CA ASP A 302 -8.23 -20.59 0.17
C ASP A 302 -6.82 -19.99 0.06
N ASP A 303 -5.78 -20.81 -0.06
CA ASP A 303 -4.43 -20.33 -0.33
C ASP A 303 -4.30 -19.83 -1.77
N ILE A 304 -4.86 -20.56 -2.74
CA ILE A 304 -4.85 -20.16 -4.15
C ILE A 304 -5.61 -18.84 -4.34
N LYS A 305 -6.83 -18.77 -3.81
CA LYS A 305 -7.64 -17.55 -3.82
C LYS A 305 -6.93 -16.40 -3.13
N GLY A 306 -6.35 -16.64 -1.95
CA GLY A 306 -5.65 -15.63 -1.17
C GLY A 306 -4.41 -15.06 -1.87
N ALA A 307 -3.61 -15.92 -2.52
CA ALA A 307 -2.41 -15.49 -3.27
C ALA A 307 -2.79 -14.68 -4.51
N ALA A 308 -3.76 -15.14 -5.30
CA ALA A 308 -4.20 -14.44 -6.49
C ALA A 308 -4.93 -13.12 -6.15
N GLY A 309 -5.78 -13.13 -5.12
CA GLY A 309 -6.42 -11.93 -4.59
C GLY A 309 -5.42 -10.91 -4.05
N ALA A 310 -4.28 -11.35 -3.50
CA ALA A 310 -3.20 -10.45 -3.10
C ALA A 310 -2.59 -9.70 -4.29
N VAL A 311 -2.33 -10.40 -5.41
CA VAL A 311 -1.83 -9.77 -6.64
C VAL A 311 -2.86 -8.80 -7.20
N TYR A 312 -4.13 -9.17 -7.18
CA TYR A 312 -5.20 -8.35 -7.69
C TYR A 312 -5.36 -7.04 -6.90
N ALA A 313 -5.64 -7.13 -5.60
CA ALA A 313 -5.83 -5.93 -4.77
C ALA A 313 -4.58 -5.04 -4.75
N ALA A 314 -3.41 -5.62 -4.47
CA ALA A 314 -2.20 -4.83 -4.28
C ALA A 314 -1.71 -4.25 -5.61
N GLY A 315 -1.67 -5.04 -6.67
CA GLY A 315 -1.11 -4.59 -7.95
C GLY A 315 -2.02 -3.60 -8.67
N GLN A 316 -3.35 -3.70 -8.52
CA GLN A 316 -4.27 -2.72 -9.09
C GLN A 316 -4.20 -1.38 -8.34
N ASP A 317 -4.53 -1.35 -7.04
CA ASP A 317 -4.72 -0.10 -6.29
C ASP A 317 -3.43 0.72 -6.21
N THR A 318 -2.29 0.07 -5.96
CA THR A 318 -1.01 0.77 -5.76
C THR A 318 -0.43 1.32 -7.06
N THR A 319 -0.55 0.59 -8.17
CA THR A 319 -0.08 1.06 -9.49
C THR A 319 -0.93 2.23 -9.95
N TRP A 320 -2.27 2.11 -9.85
CA TRP A 320 -3.19 3.19 -10.19
C TRP A 320 -2.92 4.44 -9.34
N SER A 321 -2.80 4.30 -8.01
CA SER A 321 -2.48 5.40 -7.09
C SER A 321 -1.19 6.11 -7.48
N THR A 322 -0.12 5.37 -7.81
CA THR A 322 1.17 5.95 -8.23
C THR A 322 1.04 6.71 -9.56
N LEU A 323 0.26 6.19 -10.50
CA LEU A 323 0.02 6.86 -11.79
C LEU A 323 -0.81 8.14 -11.64
N VAL A 324 -1.76 8.18 -10.71
CA VAL A 324 -2.49 9.41 -10.36
C VAL A 324 -1.55 10.46 -9.76
N VAL A 325 -0.62 10.06 -8.89
CA VAL A 325 0.44 10.96 -8.37
C VAL A 325 1.29 11.50 -9.52
N PHE A 326 1.67 10.66 -10.48
CA PHE A 326 2.42 11.11 -11.65
C PHE A 326 1.64 12.16 -12.45
N VAL A 327 0.36 11.91 -12.77
CA VAL A 327 -0.49 12.87 -13.49
C VAL A 327 -0.57 14.21 -12.74
N LEU A 328 -0.82 14.19 -11.43
CA LEU A 328 -0.83 15.40 -10.61
C LEU A 328 0.48 16.17 -10.72
N ASN A 329 1.62 15.49 -10.65
CA ASN A 329 2.92 16.14 -10.73
C ASN A 329 3.21 16.71 -12.12
N MET A 330 2.69 16.12 -13.21
CA MET A 330 2.78 16.73 -14.53
C MET A 330 1.91 17.99 -14.66
N VAL A 331 0.78 18.06 -13.94
CA VAL A 331 -0.04 19.28 -13.84
C VAL A 331 0.66 20.39 -13.06
N LEU A 332 1.36 20.03 -11.99
CA LEU A 332 2.04 20.99 -11.10
C LEU A 332 3.41 21.43 -11.62
N HIS A 333 4.11 20.58 -12.37
CA HIS A 333 5.49 20.75 -12.82
C HIS A 333 5.62 20.56 -14.35
N PRO A 334 5.01 21.44 -15.16
CA PRO A 334 5.05 21.33 -16.62
C PRO A 334 6.49 21.31 -17.19
N GLU A 335 7.45 21.96 -16.52
CA GLU A 335 8.85 21.96 -16.91
C GLU A 335 9.49 20.57 -16.91
N VAL A 336 9.05 19.69 -15.99
CA VAL A 336 9.50 18.30 -15.92
C VAL A 336 8.96 17.51 -17.11
N GLN A 337 7.68 17.70 -17.42
CA GLN A 337 7.02 17.08 -18.57
C GLN A 337 7.72 17.49 -19.87
N GLU A 338 7.90 18.79 -20.11
CA GLU A 338 8.53 19.30 -21.34
C GLU A 338 9.94 18.74 -21.56
N LYS A 339 10.74 18.65 -20.48
CA LYS A 339 12.09 18.08 -20.54
C LYS A 339 12.05 16.59 -20.91
N ALA A 340 11.19 15.82 -20.26
CA ALA A 340 11.05 14.39 -20.54
C ALA A 340 10.55 14.13 -21.95
N GLN A 341 9.59 14.94 -22.41
CA GLN A 341 9.06 14.92 -23.75
C GLN A 341 10.15 15.13 -24.81
N ARG A 342 10.99 16.17 -24.67
CA ARG A 342 12.13 16.39 -25.58
C ARG A 342 13.08 15.18 -25.63
N MET A 343 13.43 14.62 -24.48
CA MET A 343 14.32 13.45 -24.41
C MET A 343 13.70 12.20 -25.05
N ILE A 344 12.39 12.00 -24.89
CA ILE A 344 11.67 10.93 -25.59
C ILE A 344 11.73 11.16 -27.09
N ASP A 345 11.43 12.38 -27.54
CA ASP A 345 11.39 12.74 -28.95
C ASP A 345 12.77 12.53 -29.62
N GLU A 346 13.87 12.82 -28.93
CA GLU A 346 15.24 12.53 -29.40
C GLU A 346 15.54 11.01 -29.56
N VAL A 347 14.92 10.17 -28.73
CA VAL A 347 15.24 8.73 -28.64
C VAL A 347 14.38 7.88 -29.59
N VAL A 348 13.10 8.21 -29.71
CA VAL A 348 12.12 7.43 -30.50
C VAL A 348 11.51 8.20 -31.68
N GLY A 349 11.70 9.53 -31.75
CA GLY A 349 11.11 10.38 -32.78
C GLY A 349 9.59 10.38 -32.74
N ASP A 350 8.98 10.52 -33.92
CA ASP A 350 7.52 10.47 -34.11
C ASP A 350 7.00 9.09 -34.56
N ALA A 351 7.86 8.08 -34.58
CA ALA A 351 7.59 6.81 -35.27
C ALA A 351 6.84 5.78 -34.43
N ARG A 352 6.94 5.82 -33.10
CA ARG A 352 6.34 4.81 -32.20
C ARG A 352 6.31 5.28 -30.75
N LEU A 353 5.50 4.61 -29.93
CA LEU A 353 5.58 4.74 -28.48
C LEU A 353 6.91 4.15 -27.94
N PRO A 354 7.43 4.67 -26.81
CA PRO A 354 8.57 4.09 -26.12
C PRO A 354 8.34 2.64 -25.70
N THR A 355 9.43 1.88 -25.67
CA THR A 355 9.44 0.47 -25.27
C THR A 355 10.48 0.25 -24.17
N PHE A 356 10.45 -0.92 -23.50
CA PHE A 356 11.48 -1.24 -22.50
C PHE A 356 12.90 -1.30 -23.07
N GLU A 357 13.07 -1.50 -24.38
CA GLU A 357 14.37 -1.46 -25.06
C GLU A 357 14.96 -0.04 -25.14
N ASP A 358 14.12 0.99 -25.00
CA ASP A 358 14.56 2.39 -24.97
C ASP A 358 14.99 2.84 -23.58
N ARG A 359 14.62 2.11 -22.52
CA ARG A 359 14.88 2.50 -21.13
C ARG A 359 16.34 2.88 -20.84
N PRO A 360 17.36 2.15 -21.32
CA PRO A 360 18.75 2.55 -21.11
C PRO A 360 19.12 3.93 -21.68
N ARG A 361 18.37 4.43 -22.67
CA ARG A 361 18.54 5.75 -23.30
C ARG A 361 17.61 6.82 -22.72
N LEU A 362 16.72 6.45 -21.79
CA LEU A 362 15.72 7.32 -21.17
C LEU A 362 15.87 7.38 -19.63
N PRO A 363 17.07 7.68 -19.09
CA PRO A 363 17.30 7.68 -17.64
C PRO A 363 16.44 8.71 -16.91
N TYR A 364 16.06 9.81 -17.56
CA TYR A 364 15.20 10.83 -16.96
C TYR A 364 13.78 10.30 -16.66
N ILE A 365 13.31 9.29 -17.40
CA ILE A 365 12.03 8.62 -17.08
C ILE A 365 12.17 7.80 -15.81
N ASP A 366 13.30 7.13 -15.59
CA ASP A 366 13.57 6.47 -14.31
C ASP A 366 13.57 7.48 -13.16
N TYR A 367 14.12 8.68 -13.37
CA TYR A 367 14.12 9.73 -12.36
C TYR A 367 12.70 10.21 -12.02
N ILE A 368 11.83 10.38 -13.01
CA ILE A 368 10.42 10.73 -12.80
C ILE A 368 9.69 9.65 -12.01
N VAL A 369 9.89 8.38 -12.38
CA VAL A 369 9.27 7.24 -11.68
C VAL A 369 9.72 7.21 -10.22
N GLN A 370 11.02 7.35 -9.96
CA GLN A 370 11.56 7.33 -8.60
C GLN A 370 11.12 8.58 -7.80
N GLU A 371 11.03 9.76 -8.43
CA GLU A 371 10.52 10.95 -7.75
C GLU A 371 9.03 10.84 -7.42
N THR A 372 8.24 10.20 -8.29
CA THR A 372 6.82 9.91 -8.03
C THR A 372 6.66 9.03 -6.80
N LEU A 373 7.46 7.98 -6.68
CA LEU A 373 7.46 7.06 -5.54
C LEU A 373 7.99 7.72 -4.25
N ARG A 374 8.95 8.64 -4.36
CA ARG A 374 9.50 9.40 -3.22
C ARG A 374 8.50 10.42 -2.69
N TRP A 375 7.93 11.24 -3.58
CA TRP A 375 7.11 12.41 -3.27
C TRP A 375 5.77 12.04 -2.61
N CYS A 376 5.13 10.97 -3.08
CA CYS A 376 3.94 10.41 -2.43
C CYS A 376 4.04 8.89 -2.33
N PRO A 377 4.73 8.35 -1.29
CA PRO A 377 4.81 6.92 -1.12
C PRO A 377 3.41 6.36 -0.84
N VAL A 378 2.95 5.42 -1.69
CA VAL A 378 1.58 4.90 -1.64
C VAL A 378 1.21 4.36 -0.27
N SER A 379 2.13 3.75 0.48
CA SER A 379 1.90 3.33 1.86
C SER A 379 2.79 4.12 2.82
N PRO A 380 2.33 5.29 3.32
CA PRO A 380 3.19 6.23 4.05
C PRO A 380 3.77 5.65 5.37
N LEU A 381 3.05 4.73 6.02
CA LEU A 381 3.51 4.00 7.22
C LEU A 381 3.86 2.54 6.98
N GLY A 382 3.78 2.09 5.72
CA GLY A 382 3.83 0.69 5.37
C GLY A 382 2.77 -0.16 6.09
N VAL A 383 2.99 -1.48 6.09
CA VAL A 383 2.19 -2.43 6.88
C VAL A 383 2.95 -2.77 8.15
N PRO A 384 2.32 -2.70 9.35
CA PRO A 384 3.03 -2.90 10.60
C PRO A 384 3.62 -4.31 10.74
N HIS A 385 4.84 -4.36 11.26
CA HIS A 385 5.51 -5.58 11.68
C HIS A 385 5.18 -5.86 13.15
N ARG A 386 5.53 -7.06 13.63
CA ARG A 386 5.42 -7.44 15.04
C ARG A 386 6.72 -8.10 15.49
N SER A 387 7.29 -7.63 16.61
CA SER A 387 8.47 -8.28 17.21
C SER A 387 8.10 -9.63 17.83
N LEU A 388 8.95 -10.63 17.60
CA LEU A 388 8.77 -11.99 18.14
C LEU A 388 9.38 -12.13 19.53
N GLU A 389 10.44 -11.40 19.82
CA GLU A 389 11.21 -11.38 21.07
C GLU A 389 11.52 -9.95 21.51
N ASP A 390 11.89 -9.80 22.79
CA ASP A 390 12.41 -8.55 23.35
C ASP A 390 13.73 -8.20 22.62
N ASP A 391 14.01 -6.91 22.39
CA ASP A 391 15.26 -6.45 21.77
C ASP A 391 15.77 -5.16 22.44
N VAL A 392 17.05 -4.85 22.26
CA VAL A 392 17.68 -3.58 22.62
C VAL A 392 18.36 -2.99 21.39
N TYR A 393 17.94 -1.79 21.01
CA TYR A 393 18.47 -1.06 19.87
C TYR A 393 18.98 0.32 20.32
N ASN A 394 20.27 0.61 20.11
CA ASN A 394 20.91 1.86 20.54
C ASN A 394 20.60 2.25 22.00
N GLY A 395 20.62 1.27 22.91
CA GLY A 395 20.32 1.49 24.33
C GLY A 395 18.83 1.67 24.66
N MET A 396 17.93 1.48 23.69
CA MET A 396 16.49 1.55 23.87
C MET A 396 15.87 0.14 23.82
N PHE A 397 15.03 -0.19 24.80
CA PHE A 397 14.34 -1.47 24.91
C PHE A 397 13.08 -1.51 24.04
N ILE A 398 12.99 -2.50 23.16
CA ILE A 398 11.82 -2.79 22.33
C ILE A 398 11.14 -4.06 22.87
N PRO A 399 9.94 -3.95 23.48
CA PRO A 399 9.24 -5.10 24.02
C PRO A 399 8.86 -6.14 22.94
N LYS A 400 8.82 -7.41 23.32
CA LYS A 400 8.22 -8.51 22.58
C LYS A 400 6.75 -8.22 22.26
N GLY A 401 6.35 -8.47 21.02
CA GLY A 401 4.99 -8.24 20.54
C GLY A 401 4.69 -6.77 20.23
N SER A 402 5.70 -5.89 20.19
CA SER A 402 5.54 -4.51 19.75
C SER A 402 5.13 -4.46 18.28
N PHE A 403 4.19 -3.59 17.95
CA PHE A 403 3.90 -3.27 16.56
C PHE A 403 4.93 -2.28 16.06
N VAL A 404 5.56 -2.56 14.91
CA VAL A 404 6.66 -1.75 14.39
C VAL A 404 6.26 -1.20 13.03
N TYR A 405 6.10 0.11 12.95
CA TYR A 405 5.78 0.83 11.72
C TYR A 405 7.05 1.42 11.10
N ALA A 406 7.19 1.30 9.79
CA ALA A 406 8.25 1.95 9.02
C ALA A 406 7.64 3.17 8.34
N ASN A 407 7.96 4.36 8.83
CA ASN A 407 7.43 5.61 8.30
C ASN A 407 8.15 5.96 6.98
N ALA A 408 7.65 5.39 5.89
CA ALA A 408 8.15 5.66 4.55
C ALA A 408 8.08 7.15 4.21
N ARG A 409 7.03 7.87 4.65
CA ARG A 409 6.92 9.32 4.43
C ARG A 409 8.09 10.08 5.04
N ALA A 410 8.45 9.79 6.29
CA ALA A 410 9.60 10.40 6.94
C ALA A 410 10.91 10.07 6.22
N MET A 411 11.10 8.82 5.80
CA MET A 411 12.31 8.37 5.10
C MET A 411 12.47 9.00 3.71
N THR A 412 11.39 9.09 2.93
CA THR A 412 11.43 9.68 1.58
C THR A 412 11.48 11.21 1.59
N HIS A 413 11.32 11.83 2.75
CA HIS A 413 11.40 13.28 2.95
C HIS A 413 12.50 13.68 3.95
N ASP A 414 13.49 12.81 4.18
CA ASP A 414 14.58 13.10 5.11
C ASP A 414 15.50 14.19 4.53
N GLU A 415 15.49 15.37 5.15
CA GLU A 415 16.31 16.54 4.77
C GLU A 415 17.83 16.26 4.86
N ARG A 416 18.25 15.18 5.55
CA ARG A 416 19.65 14.72 5.55
C ARG A 416 20.04 14.03 4.24
N THR A 417 19.06 13.55 3.47
CA THR A 417 19.25 12.78 2.24
C THR A 417 18.83 13.57 1.00
N TYR A 418 17.70 14.27 1.08
CA TYR A 418 17.08 14.97 -0.04
C TYR A 418 17.08 16.47 0.20
N SER A 419 17.64 17.23 -0.74
CA SER A 419 17.51 18.69 -0.73
C SER A 419 16.10 19.09 -1.14
N ASP A 420 15.48 20.02 -0.40
CA ASP A 420 14.08 20.45 -0.59
C ASP A 420 13.12 19.26 -0.83
N PRO A 421 12.92 18.38 0.18
CA PRO A 421 12.20 17.13 -0.01
C PRO A 421 10.72 17.33 -0.35
N GLY A 422 10.15 18.51 -0.11
CA GLY A 422 8.77 18.84 -0.45
C GLY A 422 8.55 19.07 -1.95
N ARG A 423 9.59 19.49 -2.68
CA ARG A 423 9.53 19.74 -4.12
C ARG A 423 9.64 18.43 -4.91
N PHE A 424 8.77 18.28 -5.91
CA PHE A 424 8.92 17.25 -6.94
C PHE A 424 10.00 17.68 -7.92
N ASP A 425 11.16 17.03 -7.87
CA ASP A 425 12.31 17.37 -8.69
C ASP A 425 13.09 16.11 -9.10
N PRO A 426 12.83 15.55 -10.29
CA PRO A 426 13.57 14.40 -10.81
C PRO A 426 15.07 14.67 -11.05
N ASP A 427 15.48 15.93 -11.26
CA ASP A 427 16.90 16.25 -11.51
C ASP A 427 17.78 16.00 -10.29
N ARG A 428 17.18 15.78 -9.11
CA ARG A 428 17.89 15.39 -7.90
C ARG A 428 18.73 14.12 -8.07
N TYR A 429 18.29 13.20 -8.90
CA TYR A 429 18.98 11.93 -9.15
C TYR A 429 20.03 12.00 -10.26
N GLY A 430 20.06 13.10 -11.01
CA GLY A 430 21.02 13.29 -12.09
C GLY A 430 22.47 13.23 -11.57
N PRO A 431 23.43 12.67 -12.33
CA PRO A 431 24.83 12.64 -11.94
C PRO A 431 25.38 14.06 -11.72
N VAL A 432 26.27 14.22 -10.73
CA VAL A 432 26.88 15.52 -10.40
C VAL A 432 27.68 16.07 -11.58
N GLU A 433 28.31 15.18 -12.35
CA GLU A 433 29.09 15.52 -13.54
C GLU A 433 28.24 16.12 -14.67
N GLN A 434 26.93 15.88 -14.65
CA GLN A 434 25.96 16.39 -15.63
C GLN A 434 25.15 17.57 -15.07
N GLY A 435 25.56 18.13 -13.92
CA GLY A 435 24.87 19.23 -13.26
C GLY A 435 23.68 18.81 -12.40
N GLY A 436 23.48 17.50 -12.15
CA GLY A 436 22.52 16.99 -11.18
C GLY A 436 23.05 17.03 -9.74
N ARG A 437 22.29 16.46 -8.79
CA ARG A 437 22.66 16.44 -7.37
C ARG A 437 23.21 15.11 -6.86
N GLY A 438 23.11 14.04 -7.65
CA GLY A 438 23.57 12.71 -7.27
C GLY A 438 22.87 12.14 -6.03
N GLU A 439 21.66 12.61 -5.71
CA GLU A 439 20.88 12.09 -4.58
C GLU A 439 20.45 10.64 -4.86
N PRO A 440 20.36 9.78 -3.84
CA PRO A 440 20.02 8.37 -4.04
C PRO A 440 18.52 8.18 -4.29
N PHE A 441 18.16 7.16 -5.10
CA PHE A 441 16.77 6.73 -5.21
C PHE A 441 16.15 6.40 -3.83
N PRO A 442 14.83 6.63 -3.65
CA PRO A 442 14.16 6.44 -2.39
C PRO A 442 14.30 5.03 -1.85
N VAL A 443 14.56 4.90 -0.56
CA VAL A 443 14.58 3.62 0.16
C VAL A 443 13.43 3.58 1.15
N GLY A 444 12.76 2.42 1.22
CA GLY A 444 11.70 2.14 2.21
C GLY A 444 10.26 2.27 1.71
N HIS A 445 10.04 2.90 0.55
CA HIS A 445 8.71 3.02 -0.05
C HIS A 445 8.08 1.66 -0.45
N PHE A 446 8.91 0.63 -0.68
CA PHE A 446 8.46 -0.77 -0.86
C PHE A 446 8.55 -1.64 0.42
N GLY A 447 8.88 -1.05 1.56
CA GLY A 447 9.08 -1.76 2.83
C GLY A 447 10.47 -2.39 2.97
N PHE A 448 10.59 -3.36 3.88
CA PHE A 448 11.88 -3.91 4.31
C PHE A 448 11.83 -5.44 4.55
N GLY A 449 12.99 -6.06 4.38
CA GLY A 449 13.34 -7.37 4.90
C GLY A 449 12.57 -8.51 4.27
N ARG A 450 12.25 -9.52 5.09
CA ARG A 450 11.46 -10.69 4.66
C ARG A 450 10.03 -10.33 4.19
N ARG A 451 9.61 -9.08 4.41
CA ARG A 451 8.29 -8.55 4.04
C ARG A 451 8.36 -7.47 2.96
N LEU A 452 9.55 -7.19 2.38
CA LEU A 452 9.72 -6.27 1.26
C LEU A 452 8.71 -6.58 0.14
N CYS A 453 8.15 -5.57 -0.52
CA CYS A 453 7.13 -5.76 -1.56
C CYS A 453 7.55 -6.84 -2.58
N VAL A 454 6.70 -7.86 -2.76
CA VAL A 454 6.97 -8.94 -3.73
C VAL A 454 6.81 -8.47 -5.17
N GLY A 455 5.99 -7.44 -5.38
CA GLY A 455 5.65 -6.89 -6.69
C GLY A 455 6.48 -5.68 -7.11
N GLN A 456 7.53 -5.29 -6.37
CA GLN A 456 8.27 -4.04 -6.63
C GLN A 456 8.73 -3.92 -8.09
N HIS A 457 9.27 -4.99 -8.68
CA HIS A 457 9.79 -4.96 -10.05
C HIS A 457 8.67 -4.91 -11.10
N LEU A 458 7.52 -5.53 -10.82
CA LEU A 458 6.34 -5.42 -11.68
C LEU A 458 5.78 -3.99 -11.64
N ALA A 459 5.67 -3.42 -10.43
CA ALA A 459 5.17 -2.06 -10.22
C ALA A 459 6.06 -1.03 -10.91
N GLU A 460 7.39 -1.09 -10.72
CA GLU A 460 8.32 -0.18 -11.40
C GLU A 460 8.24 -0.30 -12.93
N ALA A 461 8.13 -1.52 -13.47
CA ALA A 461 7.99 -1.71 -14.90
C ALA A 461 6.66 -1.17 -15.44
N ASN A 462 5.55 -1.39 -14.72
CA ASN A 462 4.23 -0.86 -15.03
C ASN A 462 4.23 0.68 -15.07
N VAL A 463 4.72 1.31 -14.00
CA VAL A 463 4.74 2.77 -13.90
C VAL A 463 5.65 3.35 -14.97
N TRP A 464 6.83 2.76 -15.19
CA TRP A 464 7.78 3.24 -16.21
C TRP A 464 7.18 3.23 -17.62
N ILE A 465 6.53 2.15 -18.05
CA ILE A 465 6.00 2.07 -19.42
C ILE A 465 4.82 3.03 -19.63
N VAL A 466 3.98 3.22 -18.62
CA VAL A 466 2.85 4.16 -18.70
C VAL A 466 3.35 5.60 -18.72
N VAL A 467 4.29 5.96 -17.82
CA VAL A 467 4.90 7.30 -17.80
C VAL A 467 5.53 7.62 -19.16
N ALA A 468 6.36 6.72 -19.69
CA ALA A 468 6.99 6.91 -20.99
C ALA A 468 5.96 7.06 -22.13
N SER A 469 4.93 6.22 -22.15
CA SER A 469 3.90 6.24 -23.19
C SER A 469 3.02 7.48 -23.13
N LEU A 470 2.62 7.91 -21.93
CA LEU A 470 1.83 9.13 -21.73
C LEU A 470 2.63 10.36 -22.16
N LEU A 471 3.87 10.51 -21.69
CA LEU A 471 4.71 11.66 -22.06
C LEU A 471 5.00 11.69 -23.57
N ALA A 472 5.14 10.53 -24.22
CA ALA A 472 5.31 10.47 -25.67
C ALA A 472 4.07 10.96 -26.43
N ALA A 473 2.88 10.79 -25.88
CA ALA A 473 1.65 10.89 -26.65
C ALA A 473 0.81 12.12 -26.29
N VAL A 474 0.70 12.46 -25.01
CA VAL A 474 -0.19 13.49 -24.49
C VAL A 474 0.56 14.58 -23.72
N GLU A 475 -0.06 15.76 -23.70
CA GLU A 475 0.27 16.89 -22.85
C GLU A 475 -0.74 16.92 -21.70
N ILE A 476 -0.21 16.83 -20.48
CA ILE A 476 -0.98 16.89 -19.23
C ILE A 476 -0.76 18.27 -18.64
N GLY A 477 -1.84 18.99 -18.34
CA GLY A 477 -1.75 20.35 -17.84
C GLY A 477 -2.92 20.75 -16.98
N ARG A 478 -2.88 22.00 -16.51
CA ARG A 478 -3.94 22.57 -15.70
C ARG A 478 -5.22 22.71 -16.51
N GLU A 479 -6.35 22.54 -15.82
CA GLU A 479 -7.65 22.87 -16.38
C GLU A 479 -7.74 24.38 -16.64
N ILE A 480 -8.45 24.75 -17.71
CA ILE A 480 -8.73 26.16 -17.98
C ILE A 480 -10.09 26.48 -17.38
N GLY A 481 -10.11 27.44 -16.46
CA GLY A 481 -11.34 27.92 -15.84
C GLY A 481 -12.23 28.72 -16.80
N PRO A 482 -13.44 29.10 -16.34
CA PRO A 482 -14.43 29.78 -17.18
C PRO A 482 -13.95 31.12 -17.76
N GLU A 483 -12.98 31.79 -17.13
CA GLU A 483 -12.44 33.09 -17.54
C GLU A 483 -11.11 32.96 -18.32
N GLY A 484 -10.68 31.74 -18.66
CA GLY A 484 -9.45 31.47 -19.39
C GLY A 484 -8.20 31.33 -18.51
N GLU A 485 -8.37 31.33 -17.20
CA GLU A 485 -7.32 31.19 -16.18
C GLU A 485 -6.90 29.73 -15.98
N GLU A 486 -5.64 29.48 -15.65
CA GLU A 486 -5.21 28.15 -15.23
C GLU A 486 -5.66 27.86 -13.80
N VAL A 487 -6.38 26.75 -13.60
CA VAL A 487 -6.76 26.28 -12.27
C VAL A 487 -5.59 25.49 -11.68
N VAL A 488 -4.96 26.04 -10.64
CA VAL A 488 -3.97 25.30 -9.85
C VAL A 488 -4.72 24.37 -8.89
N PRO A 489 -4.56 23.04 -9.01
CA PRO A 489 -5.29 22.11 -8.16
C PRO A 489 -4.80 22.21 -6.71
N GLU A 490 -5.73 22.17 -5.76
CA GLU A 490 -5.40 21.98 -4.34
C GLU A 490 -4.94 20.53 -4.12
N VAL A 491 -3.77 20.37 -3.50
CA VAL A 491 -3.18 19.06 -3.25
C VAL A 491 -3.71 18.51 -1.94
N GLU A 492 -4.73 17.67 -2.01
CA GLU A 492 -5.22 16.89 -0.88
C GLU A 492 -4.96 15.40 -1.10
N LEU A 493 -4.40 14.72 -0.09
CA LEU A 493 -4.17 13.29 -0.13
C LEU A 493 -5.26 12.53 0.64
N THR A 494 -5.53 11.30 0.20
CA THR A 494 -6.38 10.35 0.91
C THR A 494 -5.66 9.78 2.13
N ASN A 495 -6.47 9.42 3.14
CA ASN A 495 -6.04 8.75 4.37
C ASN A 495 -6.38 7.26 4.30
N GLY A 496 -5.52 6.38 4.84
CA GLY A 496 -5.78 4.95 4.89
C GLY A 496 -4.51 4.10 4.88
N LEU A 497 -4.64 2.81 4.51
CA LEU A 497 -3.47 1.97 4.25
C LEU A 497 -2.68 2.44 3.02
N THR A 498 -3.41 2.93 2.01
CA THR A 498 -2.87 3.56 0.81
C THR A 498 -3.21 5.05 0.79
N SER A 499 -2.36 5.86 0.16
CA SER A 499 -2.51 7.31 0.00
C SER A 499 -2.26 7.70 -1.45
N HIS A 500 -3.15 8.52 -1.99
CA HIS A 500 -3.11 9.10 -3.32
C HIS A 500 -3.86 10.43 -3.33
N PRO A 501 -3.66 11.29 -4.34
CA PRO A 501 -4.41 12.53 -4.48
C PRO A 501 -5.93 12.29 -4.55
N LYS A 502 -6.71 13.13 -3.86
CA LYS A 502 -8.14 13.24 -4.12
C LYS A 502 -8.40 13.76 -5.54
N PRO A 503 -9.62 13.61 -6.10
CA PRO A 503 -9.93 14.09 -7.44
C PRO A 503 -9.52 15.56 -7.63
N PHE A 504 -8.82 15.85 -8.72
CA PHE A 504 -8.31 17.17 -9.05
C PHE A 504 -8.59 17.52 -10.53
N PRO A 505 -8.79 18.81 -10.87
CA PRO A 505 -8.97 19.24 -12.24
C PRO A 505 -7.69 19.03 -13.06
N CYS A 506 -7.82 18.45 -14.24
CA CYS A 506 -6.70 18.07 -15.10
C CYS A 506 -7.14 18.07 -16.56
N ARG A 507 -6.37 18.77 -17.40
CA ARG A 507 -6.57 18.80 -18.84
C ARG A 507 -5.54 17.92 -19.53
N ILE A 508 -6.00 16.96 -20.31
CA ILE A 508 -5.13 16.10 -21.12
C ILE A 508 -5.45 16.32 -22.60
N LYS A 509 -4.41 16.54 -23.42
CA LYS A 509 -4.53 16.74 -24.87
C LYS A 509 -3.48 15.93 -25.62
N ALA A 510 -3.82 15.48 -26.83
CA ALA A 510 -2.85 14.86 -27.73
C ALA A 510 -1.75 15.86 -28.17
N ARG A 511 -0.47 15.44 -28.21
CA ARG A 511 0.67 16.31 -28.58
C ARG A 511 0.77 16.63 -30.08
N ASP A 512 0.43 15.71 -30.99
CA ASP A 512 0.39 15.96 -32.45
C ASP A 512 -0.40 14.87 -33.21
N GLN A 513 -1.28 15.23 -34.16
CA GLN A 513 -2.04 14.33 -35.06
C GLN A 513 -1.17 13.31 -35.82
N ARG A 514 0.09 13.63 -36.14
CA ARG A 514 0.97 12.71 -36.91
C ARG A 514 1.39 11.46 -36.14
N ARG A 515 1.55 11.55 -34.81
CA ARG A 515 1.85 10.38 -33.96
C ARG A 515 0.65 9.43 -33.87
N TRP A 516 -0.57 9.94 -34.02
CA TRP A 516 -1.82 9.18 -33.91
C TRP A 516 -2.17 8.35 -35.14
N GLY A 517 -1.73 8.78 -36.34
CA GLY A 517 -1.88 7.99 -37.57
C GLY A 517 -1.26 6.58 -37.47
N LEU A 518 -0.32 6.38 -36.54
CA LEU A 518 0.41 5.12 -36.31
C LEU A 518 -0.24 4.24 -35.22
N LEU A 519 -1.05 4.83 -34.34
CA LEU A 519 -1.90 4.07 -33.40
C LEU A 519 -3.19 3.59 -34.08
N GLY A 520 -3.65 4.31 -35.12
CA GLY A 520 -4.90 4.11 -35.86
C GLY A 520 -4.87 3.21 -37.10
N ALA A 521 -3.95 2.25 -37.24
CA ALA A 521 -4.04 1.22 -38.29
C ALA A 521 -4.83 -0.03 -37.85
N ARG A 522 -6.00 0.17 -37.24
CA ARG A 522 -7.13 -0.77 -37.26
C ARG A 522 -8.42 0.04 -37.22
N SER A 523 -8.82 0.50 -38.39
CA SER A 523 -10.21 0.80 -38.72
C SER A 523 -11.09 -0.41 -38.41
N VAL A 524 -12.06 -0.25 -37.52
CA VAL A 524 -13.41 -0.82 -37.65
C VAL A 524 -14.40 0.26 -37.26
#